data_AF-A0AAU4ZK30-F1
#
_entry.id   AF-A0AAU4ZK30-F1
#
_cell.length_a   1.000
_cell.length_b   1.000
_cell.length_c   1.000
_cell.angle_alpha   90.00
_cell.angle_beta   90.00
_cell.angle_gamma   90.00
#
_symmetry.space_group_name_H-M   'P 1'
#
loop_
_entity.id
_entity.type
_entity.pdbx_description
1 polymer ?
#
loop_
_entity_poly.entity_id
_entity_poly.type
_entity_poly.pdbx_seq_one_letter_code
_entity_poly.pdbx_strand_id
1 'polypeptide(L)'
;MTTLTPTRPLVLTPTGDATPVEKAVADGIAAGFEPETFLWLNFRRPDGGSRIWYAWTAGGQPLGDRIDQLAMAAGCDAADWLHITDRHEQTTARGRGDNKAYALRPVLADVQTGVRSPEERREGLRRVLLKAGEVTGQTPRTLTPRWLGFGPVLVHQKN
;
A
#
# COMPACT_ATOMS: atom_id res chain seq x y z
N MET A 1 -36.27 30.93 -21.01
CA MET A 1 -34.96 30.80 -21.70
C MET A 1 -33.90 30.74 -20.62
N THR A 2 -33.30 29.57 -20.42
CA THR A 2 -32.27 29.35 -19.38
C THR A 2 -30.90 29.44 -20.06
N THR A 3 -30.14 30.47 -19.75
CA THR A 3 -28.80 30.71 -20.28
C THR A 3 -27.82 29.74 -19.62
N LEU A 4 -27.28 28.80 -20.41
CA LEU A 4 -26.17 27.94 -19.99
C LEU A 4 -24.89 28.78 -19.98
N THR A 5 -24.35 29.08 -18.80
CA THR A 5 -23.03 29.68 -18.65
C THR A 5 -21.98 28.68 -19.13
N PRO A 6 -21.14 28.99 -20.14
CA PRO A 6 -20.10 28.09 -20.56
C PRO A 6 -19.05 27.94 -19.46
N THR A 7 -18.86 26.72 -18.98
CA THR A 7 -17.78 26.38 -18.05
C THR A 7 -16.45 26.69 -18.71
N ARG A 8 -15.71 27.66 -18.15
CA ARG A 8 -14.41 28.09 -18.66
C ARG A 8 -13.49 26.86 -18.79
N PRO A 9 -12.82 26.64 -19.94
CA PRO A 9 -11.92 25.51 -20.10
C PRO A 9 -10.81 25.59 -19.06
N LEU A 10 -10.58 24.47 -18.37
CA LEU A 10 -9.50 24.32 -17.40
C LEU A 10 -8.17 24.41 -18.16
N VAL A 11 -7.51 25.57 -18.11
CA VAL A 11 -6.18 25.74 -18.68
C VAL A 11 -5.18 25.07 -17.74
N LEU A 12 -4.70 23.89 -18.11
CA LEU A 12 -3.60 23.22 -17.40
C LEU A 12 -2.30 23.97 -17.72
N THR A 13 -1.86 24.85 -16.82
CA THR A 13 -0.52 25.43 -16.89
C THR A 13 0.50 24.33 -16.60
N PRO A 14 1.57 24.16 -17.40
CA PRO A 14 2.63 23.20 -17.08
C PRO A 14 3.26 23.57 -15.73
N THR A 15 3.04 22.73 -14.72
CA THR A 15 3.69 22.85 -13.41
C THR A 15 4.86 21.88 -13.32
N GLY A 16 5.95 22.29 -12.68
CA GLY A 16 7.03 21.36 -12.32
C GLY A 16 6.63 20.36 -11.23
N ASP A 17 5.47 20.56 -10.59
CA ASP A 17 4.89 19.63 -9.63
C ASP A 17 4.12 18.51 -10.35
N ALA A 18 4.65 17.29 -10.29
CA ALA A 18 4.02 16.10 -10.85
C ALA A 18 2.89 15.53 -9.97
N THR A 19 2.74 16.01 -8.73
CA THR A 19 1.82 15.44 -7.72
C THR A 19 0.36 15.39 -8.20
N PRO A 20 -0.22 16.45 -8.82
CA PRO A 20 -1.61 16.40 -9.29
C PRO A 20 -1.83 15.35 -10.39
N VAL A 21 -0.85 15.17 -11.27
CA VAL A 21 -0.91 14.18 -12.36
C VAL A 21 -0.81 12.77 -11.79
N GLU A 22 0.15 12.52 -10.91
CA GLU A 22 0.30 11.20 -10.27
C GLU A 22 -0.92 10.83 -9.43
N LYS A 23 -1.52 11.80 -8.72
CA LYS A 23 -2.77 11.58 -7.99
C LYS A 23 -3.92 11.21 -8.94
N ALA A 24 -4.09 11.94 -10.04
CA ALA A 24 -5.12 11.62 -11.02
C ALA A 24 -4.92 10.24 -11.65
N VAL A 25 -3.66 9.83 -11.88
CA VAL A 25 -3.33 8.47 -12.33
C VAL A 25 -3.67 7.43 -11.25
N ALA A 26 -3.33 7.69 -10.00
CA ALA A 26 -3.68 6.80 -8.87
C ALA A 26 -5.20 6.61 -8.73
N ASP A 27 -5.96 7.71 -8.80
CA ASP A 27 -7.43 7.68 -8.77
C ASP A 27 -7.98 6.89 -9.98
N GLY A 28 -7.41 7.10 -11.17
CA GLY A 28 -7.79 6.38 -12.38
C GLY A 28 -7.48 4.88 -12.34
N ILE A 29 -6.36 4.49 -11.72
CA ILE A 29 -6.03 3.08 -11.46
C ILE A 29 -7.06 2.48 -10.49
N ALA A 30 -7.37 3.19 -9.40
CA ALA A 30 -8.31 2.70 -8.39
C ALA A 30 -9.72 2.45 -8.93
N ALA A 31 -10.17 3.25 -9.91
CA ALA A 31 -11.45 3.06 -10.57
C ALA A 31 -11.58 1.73 -11.35
N GLY A 32 -10.46 1.07 -11.66
CA GLY A 32 -10.43 -0.22 -12.36
C GLY A 32 -10.48 -1.46 -11.46
N PHE A 33 -10.54 -1.29 -10.14
CA PHE A 33 -10.56 -2.39 -9.18
C PHE A 33 -11.92 -2.53 -8.48
N GLU A 34 -12.21 -3.76 -8.07
CA GLU A 34 -13.41 -4.08 -7.30
C GLU A 34 -13.45 -3.34 -5.94
N PRO A 35 -14.64 -3.16 -5.34
CA PRO A 35 -14.78 -2.65 -3.98
C PRO A 35 -13.92 -3.40 -2.96
N GLU A 36 -13.65 -2.76 -1.83
CA GLU A 36 -12.88 -3.36 -0.72
C GLU A 36 -11.47 -3.82 -1.13
N THR A 37 -10.79 -3.02 -1.95
CA THR A 37 -9.42 -3.27 -2.41
C THR A 37 -8.48 -2.19 -1.86
N PHE A 38 -7.32 -2.61 -1.36
CA PHE A 38 -6.18 -1.74 -1.04
C PHE A 38 -5.18 -1.76 -2.19
N LEU A 39 -4.67 -0.58 -2.55
CA LEU A 39 -3.71 -0.38 -3.63
C LEU A 39 -2.44 0.26 -3.10
N TRP A 40 -1.32 -0.41 -3.35
CA TRP A 40 0.03 0.12 -3.17
C TRP A 40 0.61 0.44 -4.54
N LEU A 41 0.66 1.73 -4.87
CA LEU A 41 1.07 2.22 -6.18
C LEU A 41 2.46 2.83 -6.10
N ASN A 42 3.41 2.29 -6.86
CA ASN A 42 4.78 2.75 -6.90
C ASN A 42 5.07 3.41 -8.24
N PHE A 43 5.38 4.71 -8.24
CA PHE A 43 5.81 5.44 -9.41
C PHE A 43 7.33 5.68 -9.37
N ARG A 44 8.06 5.02 -10.26
CA ARG A 44 9.51 5.20 -10.39
C ARG A 44 9.83 6.53 -11.06
N ARG A 45 10.69 7.30 -10.42
CA ARG A 45 11.15 8.61 -10.90
C ARG A 45 12.43 8.45 -11.73
N PRO A 46 12.69 9.35 -12.71
CA PRO A 46 13.91 9.29 -13.52
C PRO A 46 15.21 9.41 -12.72
N ASP A 47 15.14 10.04 -11.54
CA ASP A 47 16.26 10.25 -10.62
C ASP A 47 16.65 8.98 -9.83
N GLY A 48 16.00 7.83 -10.12
CA GLY A 48 16.20 6.57 -9.41
C GLY A 48 15.37 6.46 -8.13
N GLY A 49 14.63 7.50 -7.75
CA GLY A 49 13.69 7.47 -6.63
C GLY A 49 12.35 6.80 -6.96
N SER A 50 11.51 6.66 -5.95
CA SER A 50 10.14 6.18 -6.08
C SER A 50 9.21 7.06 -5.24
N ARG A 51 8.02 7.35 -5.77
CA ARG A 51 6.91 7.85 -4.97
C ARG A 51 5.87 6.76 -4.80
N ILE A 52 5.46 6.54 -3.55
CA ILE A 52 4.41 5.59 -3.20
C ILE A 52 3.11 6.35 -2.97
N TRP A 53 2.03 5.87 -3.57
CA TRP A 53 0.66 6.28 -3.29
C TRP A 53 -0.13 5.11 -2.76
N TYR A 54 -0.99 5.40 -1.78
CA TYR A 54 -1.96 4.45 -1.24
C TYR A 54 -3.35 4.86 -1.69
N ALA A 55 -4.12 3.89 -2.18
CA ALA A 55 -5.50 4.11 -2.57
C ALA A 55 -6.39 2.97 -2.07
N TRP A 56 -7.66 3.28 -1.90
CA TRP A 56 -8.68 2.34 -1.47
C TRP A 56 -9.90 2.50 -2.35
N THR A 57 -10.45 1.39 -2.81
CA THR A 57 -11.77 1.40 -3.46
C THR A 57 -12.88 1.51 -2.43
N ALA A 58 -14.14 1.60 -2.89
CA ALA A 58 -15.30 1.76 -2.03
C ALA A 58 -15.32 0.71 -0.89
N GLY A 59 -15.48 1.17 0.36
CA GLY A 59 -15.46 0.30 1.55
C GLY A 59 -14.07 -0.21 1.98
N GLY A 60 -13.01 0.02 1.20
CA GLY A 60 -11.66 -0.48 1.48
C GLY A 60 -11.02 0.12 2.72
N GLN A 61 -11.19 1.43 2.96
CA GLN A 61 -10.63 2.10 4.14
C GLN A 61 -11.12 1.50 5.47
N PRO A 62 -12.44 1.49 5.77
CA PRO A 62 -12.92 0.96 7.05
C PRO A 62 -12.63 -0.54 7.21
N LEU A 63 -12.61 -1.31 6.11
CA LEU A 63 -12.24 -2.72 6.16
C LEU A 63 -10.75 -2.92 6.45
N GLY A 64 -9.88 -2.11 5.85
CA GLY A 64 -8.44 -2.12 6.12
C GLY A 64 -8.13 -1.79 7.59
N ASP A 65 -8.77 -0.75 8.14
CA ASP A 65 -8.59 -0.39 9.55
C ASP A 65 -9.05 -1.52 10.49
N ARG A 66 -10.14 -2.21 10.14
CA ARG A 66 -10.62 -3.38 10.89
C ARG A 66 -9.62 -4.54 10.84
N ILE A 67 -9.06 -4.84 9.67
CA ILE A 67 -8.03 -5.88 9.51
C ILE A 67 -6.84 -5.55 10.41
N ASP A 68 -6.38 -4.31 10.39
CA ASP A 68 -5.22 -3.87 11.17
C ASP A 68 -5.47 -3.99 12.68
N GLN A 69 -6.64 -3.57 13.15
CA GLN A 69 -7.02 -3.73 14.56
C GLN A 69 -7.00 -5.19 14.98
N LEU A 70 -7.59 -6.10 14.18
CA LEU A 70 -7.62 -7.53 14.46
C LEU A 70 -6.22 -8.15 14.44
N ALA A 71 -5.42 -7.83 13.42
CA ALA A 71 -4.07 -8.35 13.26
C ALA A 71 -3.18 -7.91 14.43
N MET A 72 -3.21 -6.63 14.80
CA MET A 72 -2.45 -6.12 15.94
C MET A 72 -2.93 -6.74 17.27
N ALA A 73 -4.24 -6.87 17.48
CA ALA A 73 -4.78 -7.53 18.69
C ALA A 73 -4.38 -9.00 18.79
N ALA A 74 -4.25 -9.68 17.65
CA ALA A 74 -3.78 -11.06 17.56
C ALA A 74 -2.25 -11.19 17.61
N GLY A 75 -1.49 -10.09 17.75
CA GLY A 75 -0.03 -10.10 17.80
C GLY A 75 0.65 -10.40 16.46
N CYS A 76 0.00 -10.11 15.33
CA CYS A 76 0.64 -10.21 14.01
C CYS A 76 1.83 -9.25 13.87
N ASP A 77 2.87 -9.71 13.19
CA ASP A 77 4.07 -8.94 12.88
C ASP A 77 4.18 -8.66 11.36
N ALA A 78 5.27 -8.00 10.94
CA ALA A 78 5.51 -7.72 9.53
C ALA A 78 5.74 -8.99 8.69
N ALA A 79 6.23 -10.09 9.27
CA ALA A 79 6.38 -11.34 8.53
C ALA A 79 5.01 -11.94 8.22
N ASP A 80 4.09 -11.92 9.18
CA ASP A 80 2.69 -12.32 8.98
C ASP A 80 2.03 -11.45 7.89
N TRP A 81 2.26 -10.13 7.93
CA TRP A 81 1.75 -9.21 6.90
C TRP A 81 2.25 -9.61 5.51
N LEU A 82 3.56 -9.77 5.34
CA LEU A 82 4.18 -10.15 4.06
C LEU A 82 3.65 -11.50 3.57
N HIS A 83 3.51 -12.48 4.46
CA HIS A 83 3.00 -13.79 4.11
C HIS A 83 1.55 -13.75 3.63
N ILE A 84 0.69 -12.99 4.30
CA ILE A 84 -0.72 -12.83 3.91
C ILE A 84 -0.82 -12.02 2.61
N THR A 85 -0.05 -10.94 2.46
CA THR A 85 -0.06 -10.14 1.23
C THR A 85 0.42 -10.93 0.02
N ASP A 86 1.48 -11.73 0.14
CA ASP A 86 2.00 -12.54 -0.98
C ASP A 86 0.94 -13.48 -1.58
N ARG A 87 -0.02 -13.94 -0.75
CA ARG A 87 -1.08 -14.86 -1.17
C ARG A 87 -2.19 -14.17 -1.97
N HIS A 88 -2.41 -12.89 -1.69
CA HIS A 88 -3.53 -12.11 -2.22
C HIS A 88 -3.09 -10.95 -3.13
N GLU A 89 -1.79 -10.83 -3.39
CA GLU A 89 -1.20 -9.78 -4.21
C GLU A 89 -1.54 -10.00 -5.69
N GLN A 90 -2.13 -8.99 -6.30
CA GLN A 90 -2.23 -8.87 -7.75
C GLN A 90 -1.34 -7.74 -8.22
N THR A 91 -0.34 -8.06 -9.04
CA THR A 91 0.63 -7.08 -9.52
C THR A 91 0.37 -6.74 -10.98
N THR A 92 0.30 -5.44 -11.27
CA THR A 92 0.27 -4.92 -12.64
C THR A 92 1.37 -3.89 -12.80
N ALA A 93 2.07 -3.92 -13.93
CA ALA A 93 3.11 -2.95 -14.26
C ALA A 93 2.74 -2.22 -15.56
N ARG A 94 2.91 -0.90 -15.57
CA ARG A 94 2.71 -0.08 -16.77
C ARG A 94 3.71 1.08 -16.82
N GLY A 95 4.59 1.05 -17.81
CA GLY A 95 5.62 2.08 -17.98
C GLY A 95 6.54 2.14 -16.77
N ARG A 96 6.49 3.23 -16.01
CA ARG A 96 7.28 3.44 -14.78
C ARG A 96 6.52 3.13 -13.48
N GLY A 97 5.28 2.65 -13.60
CA GLY A 97 4.43 2.31 -12.46
C GLY A 97 4.39 0.81 -12.19
N ASP A 98 4.56 0.42 -10.94
CA ASP A 98 4.26 -0.92 -10.42
C ASP A 98 3.11 -0.79 -9.41
N ASN A 99 2.00 -1.48 -9.65
CA ASN A 99 0.82 -1.42 -8.82
C ASN A 99 0.59 -2.79 -8.19
N LYS A 100 0.44 -2.81 -6.87
CA LYS A 100 0.02 -4.00 -6.12
C LYS A 100 -1.39 -3.77 -5.59
N ALA A 101 -2.28 -4.71 -5.86
CA ALA A 101 -3.66 -4.68 -5.41
C ALA A 101 -3.94 -5.85 -4.48
N TYR A 102 -4.66 -5.58 -3.40
CA TYR A 102 -4.99 -6.55 -2.37
C TYR A 102 -6.50 -6.51 -2.11
N ALA A 103 -7.21 -7.56 -2.51
CA ALA A 103 -8.61 -7.74 -2.13
C ALA A 103 -8.66 -7.98 -0.61
N LEU A 104 -9.39 -7.14 0.12
CA LEU A 104 -9.31 -7.12 1.58
C LEU A 104 -10.15 -8.20 2.26
N ARG A 105 -11.20 -8.73 1.62
CA ARG A 105 -12.00 -9.82 2.22
C ARG A 105 -11.20 -11.11 2.43
N PRO A 106 -10.45 -11.62 1.42
CA PRO A 106 -9.57 -12.76 1.64
C PRO A 106 -8.51 -12.50 2.72
N VAL A 107 -7.92 -11.30 2.74
CA VAL A 107 -6.97 -10.90 3.79
C VAL A 107 -7.61 -10.94 5.18
N LEU A 108 -8.82 -10.38 5.32
CA LEU A 108 -9.57 -10.44 6.58
C LEU A 108 -9.82 -11.89 7.01
N ALA A 109 -10.18 -12.77 6.08
CA ALA A 109 -10.40 -14.18 6.38
C ALA A 109 -9.12 -14.87 6.89
N ASP A 110 -7.97 -14.61 6.26
CA ASP A 110 -6.67 -15.14 6.71
C ASP A 110 -6.31 -14.63 8.12
N VAL A 111 -6.54 -13.34 8.41
CA VAL A 111 -6.32 -12.78 9.75
C VAL A 111 -7.26 -13.39 10.80
N GLN A 112 -8.55 -13.54 10.47
CA GLN A 112 -9.54 -14.12 11.38
C GLN A 112 -9.32 -15.62 11.66
N THR A 113 -8.80 -16.35 10.67
CA THR A 113 -8.43 -17.77 10.82
C THR A 113 -7.06 -17.95 11.49
N GLY A 114 -6.34 -16.85 11.75
CA GLY A 114 -5.08 -16.86 12.47
C GLY A 114 -3.90 -17.36 11.62
N VAL A 115 -3.95 -17.16 10.31
CA VAL A 115 -2.84 -17.48 9.39
C VAL A 115 -1.57 -16.73 9.83
N ARG A 116 -0.45 -17.44 9.89
CA ARG A 116 0.87 -16.92 10.27
C ARG A 116 1.92 -17.21 9.22
N SER A 117 2.93 -16.37 9.18
CA SER A 117 4.13 -16.65 8.43
C SER A 117 4.83 -17.89 8.99
N PRO A 118 5.27 -18.84 8.14
CA PRO A 118 6.22 -19.87 8.53
C PRO A 118 7.48 -19.25 9.15
N GLU A 119 8.08 -19.93 10.14
CA GLU A 119 9.24 -19.40 10.86
C GLU A 119 10.46 -19.20 9.93
N GLU A 120 10.62 -20.03 8.90
CA GLU A 120 11.67 -19.86 7.89
C GLU A 120 11.57 -18.51 7.18
N ARG A 121 10.36 -18.08 6.81
CA ARG A 121 10.12 -16.77 6.19
C ARG A 121 10.39 -15.63 7.17
N ARG A 122 9.99 -15.78 8.43
CA ARG A 122 10.27 -14.80 9.48
C ARG A 122 11.78 -14.64 9.69
N GLU A 123 12.51 -15.74 9.73
CA GLU A 123 13.98 -15.72 9.82
C GLU A 123 14.61 -15.09 8.57
N GLY A 124 14.06 -15.35 7.39
CA GLY A 124 14.43 -14.65 6.16
C GLY A 124 14.33 -13.13 6.29
N LEU A 125 13.22 -12.63 6.84
CA LEU A 125 13.04 -11.20 7.11
C LEU A 125 14.07 -10.68 8.12
N ARG A 126 14.34 -11.41 9.21
CA ARG A 126 15.39 -11.02 10.19
C ARG A 126 16.75 -10.86 9.52
N ARG A 127 17.14 -11.80 8.67
CA ARG A 127 18.40 -11.72 7.90
C ARG A 127 18.44 -10.52 6.97
N VAL A 128 17.33 -10.19 6.30
CA VAL A 128 17.23 -9.00 5.45
C VAL A 128 17.42 -7.73 6.26
N LEU A 129 16.79 -7.61 7.42
CA LEU A 129 16.92 -6.44 8.29
C LEU A 129 18.35 -6.28 8.82
N LEU A 130 18.97 -7.37 9.27
CA LEU A 130 20.38 -7.36 9.67
C LEU A 130 21.28 -6.92 8.52
N LYS A 131 21.07 -7.48 7.32
CA LYS A 131 21.87 -7.12 6.15
C LYS A 131 21.70 -5.66 5.73
N ALA A 132 20.46 -5.15 5.79
CA ALA A 132 20.19 -3.74 5.53
C ALA A 132 20.92 -2.85 6.54
N GLY A 133 20.95 -3.25 7.82
CA GLY A 133 21.74 -2.58 8.84
C GLY A 133 23.23 -2.53 8.52
N GLU A 134 23.82 -3.66 8.14
CA GLU A 134 25.23 -3.74 7.72
C GLU A 134 25.54 -2.79 6.55
N VAL A 135 24.70 -2.82 5.50
CA VAL A 135 24.91 -2.03 4.28
C VAL A 135 24.79 -0.53 4.55
N THR A 136 23.89 -0.14 5.46
CA THR A 136 23.63 1.27 5.79
C THR A 136 24.46 1.79 6.96
N GLY A 137 25.23 0.93 7.62
CA GLY A 137 25.96 1.26 8.85
C GLY A 137 25.04 1.54 10.04
N GLN A 138 23.81 1.03 10.02
CA GLN A 138 22.80 1.25 11.07
C GLN A 138 22.48 -0.06 11.80
N THR A 139 22.20 0.01 13.10
CA THR A 139 21.65 -1.13 13.83
C THR A 139 20.13 -1.13 13.71
N PRO A 140 19.50 -2.23 13.24
CA PRO A 140 18.05 -2.32 13.22
C PRO A 140 17.46 -2.12 14.62
N ARG A 141 16.47 -1.24 14.74
CA ARG A 141 15.78 -0.99 16.03
C ARG A 141 15.05 -2.25 16.54
N THR A 142 14.60 -3.10 15.63
CA THR A 142 13.95 -4.38 15.92
C THR A 142 14.20 -5.37 14.78
N LEU A 143 14.23 -6.66 15.11
CA LEU A 143 14.25 -7.75 14.13
C LEU A 143 12.85 -8.37 13.91
N THR A 144 11.85 -7.91 14.66
CA THR A 144 10.45 -8.31 14.50
C THR A 144 9.62 -7.04 14.32
N PRO A 145 9.63 -6.44 13.11
CA PRO A 145 8.87 -5.23 12.86
C PRO A 145 7.38 -5.49 13.05
N ARG A 146 6.66 -4.44 13.47
CA ARG A 146 5.21 -4.49 13.64
C ARG A 146 4.48 -4.75 12.32
N TRP A 147 3.25 -5.24 12.42
CA TRP A 147 2.28 -5.26 11.32
C TRP A 147 2.28 -3.94 10.53
N LEU A 148 2.34 -4.01 9.19
CA LEU A 148 2.55 -2.84 8.33
C LEU A 148 1.27 -2.08 7.99
N GLY A 149 0.13 -2.77 7.98
CA GLY A 149 -1.18 -2.16 7.80
C GLY A 149 -1.78 -2.28 6.40
N PHE A 150 -3.10 -2.19 6.35
CA PHE A 150 -3.92 -2.05 5.15
C PHE A 150 -4.83 -0.83 5.23
N GLY A 151 -5.20 -0.41 6.44
CA GLY A 151 -6.06 0.73 6.70
C GLY A 151 -5.31 2.05 6.71
N PRO A 152 -5.95 3.16 6.31
CA PRO A 152 -5.32 4.47 6.30
C PRO A 152 -4.82 4.91 7.67
N VAL A 153 -5.44 4.45 8.78
CA VAL A 153 -5.01 4.84 10.14
C VAL A 153 -3.59 4.37 10.42
N LEU A 154 -3.24 3.15 10.01
CA LEU A 154 -1.91 2.59 10.25
C LEU A 154 -0.94 2.93 9.13
N VAL A 155 -1.37 2.85 7.87
CA VAL A 155 -0.51 3.10 6.69
C VAL A 155 -0.01 4.55 6.64
N HIS A 156 -0.82 5.51 7.09
CA HIS A 156 -0.40 6.92 7.14
C HIS A 156 0.27 7.34 8.45
N GLN A 157 0.42 6.44 9.42
CA GLN A 157 1.21 6.77 10.62
C GLN A 157 2.67 6.94 10.24
N LYS A 158 3.24 8.09 10.58
CA LYS A 158 4.68 8.29 10.54
C LYS A 158 5.33 7.46 11.65
N ASN A 159 6.21 6.53 11.27
CA ASN A 159 7.12 5.84 12.20
C ASN A 159 8.21 6.78 12.72
#